data_AF-A0A4S2AFL5-F1
#
_entry.id   AF-A0A4S2AFL5-F1
#
_cell.length_a   1.000
_cell.length_b   1.000
_cell.length_c   1.000
_cell.angle_alpha   90.00
_cell.angle_beta   90.00
_cell.angle_gamma   90.00
#
_symmetry.space_group_name_H-M   'P 1'
#
loop_
_entity.id
_entity.type
_entity.pdbx_description
1 polymer ?
#
loop_
_entity_poly.entity_id
_entity_poly.type
_entity_poly.pdbx_seq_one_letter_code
_entity_poly.pdbx_strand_id
1 'polypeptide(L)'
;MANKRLNVTRREFSDSYRRHYRLYKNTIGDSKTRRLILFYSVECGLKSLIMKNTGNDTYEKLEKYCKGHGKGELVGHNIKEMLKEVNPRNAFVLKNIELKGSGGSVEPKKFNEMWRYGVAVADAREEEKAEYTLAKIAEWLNTRL
;
A
#
# COMPACT_ATOMS: atom_id res chain seq x y z
N MET A 1 -10.26 -25.68 -4.01
CA MET A 1 -11.09 -24.50 -4.33
C MET A 1 -10.17 -23.28 -4.33
N ALA A 2 -10.04 -22.56 -5.44
CA ALA A 2 -9.26 -21.32 -5.45
C ALA A 2 -9.91 -20.33 -4.48
N ASN A 3 -9.12 -19.78 -3.55
CA ASN A 3 -9.61 -18.83 -2.56
C ASN A 3 -10.06 -17.55 -3.30
N LYS A 4 -11.36 -17.44 -3.60
CA LYS A 4 -11.91 -16.36 -4.42
C LYS A 4 -11.83 -15.07 -3.62
N ARG A 5 -11.02 -14.11 -4.08
CA ARG A 5 -10.91 -12.79 -3.46
C ARG A 5 -12.23 -12.05 -3.53
N LEU A 6 -12.49 -11.20 -2.52
CA LEU A 6 -13.62 -10.29 -2.52
C LEU A 6 -13.52 -9.34 -3.72
N ASN A 7 -14.62 -9.20 -4.46
CA ASN A 7 -14.67 -8.31 -5.62
C ASN A 7 -14.99 -6.88 -5.18
N VAL A 8 -13.97 -6.16 -4.72
CA VAL A 8 -14.08 -4.78 -4.24
C VAL A 8 -14.18 -3.81 -5.42
N THR A 9 -15.09 -2.84 -5.33
CA THR A 9 -15.27 -1.80 -6.34
C THR A 9 -14.24 -0.67 -6.20
N ARG A 10 -14.05 0.10 -7.28
CA ARG A 10 -13.20 1.31 -7.27
C ARG A 10 -13.64 2.30 -6.19
N ARG A 11 -14.96 2.45 -6.00
CA ARG A 11 -15.55 3.34 -5.00
C ARG A 11 -15.23 2.87 -3.59
N GLU A 12 -15.39 1.57 -3.30
CA GLU A 12 -15.05 1.01 -1.99
C GLU A 12 -13.56 1.14 -1.66
N PHE A 13 -12.67 0.96 -2.64
CA PHE A 13 -11.25 1.25 -2.45
C PHE A 13 -10.99 2.73 -2.13
N SER A 14 -11.65 3.66 -2.83
CA SER A 14 -11.53 5.10 -2.58
C SER A 14 -12.04 5.48 -1.17
N ASP A 15 -13.20 4.93 -0.78
CA ASP A 15 -13.80 5.17 0.53
C ASP A 15 -12.96 4.55 1.66
N SER A 16 -12.39 3.36 1.43
CA SER A 16 -11.44 2.71 2.32
C SER A 16 -10.16 3.54 2.51
N TYR A 17 -9.58 4.05 1.41
CA TYR A 17 -8.44 4.96 1.46
C TYR A 17 -8.70 6.17 2.36
N ARG A 18 -9.82 6.87 2.13
CA ARG A 18 -10.21 8.06 2.91
C ARG A 18 -10.43 7.74 4.38
N ARG A 19 -11.13 6.63 4.66
CA ARG A 19 -11.41 6.17 6.03
C ARG A 19 -10.13 5.83 6.78
N HIS A 20 -9.26 5.02 6.19
CA HIS A 20 -7.99 4.64 6.80
C HIS A 20 -7.05 5.84 6.95
N TYR A 21 -7.00 6.76 5.99
CA TYR A 21 -6.14 7.95 6.12
C TYR A 21 -6.60 8.86 7.26
N ARG A 22 -7.91 9.06 7.39
CA ARG A 22 -8.49 9.79 8.53
C ARG A 22 -8.17 9.11 9.85
N LEU A 23 -8.32 7.78 9.91
CA LEU A 23 -8.01 7.02 11.12
C LEU A 23 -6.53 7.16 11.48
N TYR A 24 -5.61 6.95 10.53
CA TYR A 24 -4.17 7.16 10.72
C TYR A 24 -3.83 8.50 11.38
N LYS A 25 -4.42 9.59 10.89
CA LYS A 25 -4.18 10.95 11.44
C LYS A 25 -4.68 11.13 12.87
N ASN A 26 -5.73 10.40 13.24
CA ASN A 26 -6.40 10.53 14.53
C ASN A 26 -5.99 9.46 15.55
N THR A 27 -5.26 8.42 15.10
CA THR A 27 -4.79 7.35 15.99
C THR A 27 -3.61 7.82 16.82
N ILE A 28 -3.83 7.88 18.13
CA ILE A 28 -2.80 8.04 19.15
C ILE A 28 -2.57 6.67 19.79
N GLY A 29 -1.32 6.22 19.90
CA GLY A 29 -0.99 4.91 20.47
C GLY A 29 0.08 4.16 19.68
N ASP A 30 -0.06 2.84 19.59
CA ASP A 30 0.93 1.94 19.00
C ASP A 30 1.32 2.34 17.56
N SER A 31 2.62 2.58 17.37
CA SER A 31 3.16 3.08 16.11
C SER A 31 3.03 2.08 14.97
N LYS A 32 3.14 0.77 15.24
CA LYS A 32 3.03 -0.27 14.21
C LYS A 32 1.60 -0.39 13.70
N THR A 33 0.62 -0.38 14.60
CA THR A 33 -0.80 -0.35 14.25
C THR A 33 -1.13 0.89 13.43
N ARG A 34 -0.63 2.07 13.84
CA ARG A 34 -0.82 3.32 13.09
C ARG A 34 -0.22 3.22 11.67
N ARG A 35 1.01 2.72 11.52
CA ARG A 35 1.67 2.51 10.22
C ARG A 35 0.93 1.50 9.35
N LEU A 36 0.39 0.44 9.94
CA LEU A 36 -0.42 -0.56 9.24
C LEU A 36 -1.68 0.06 8.63
N ILE A 37 -2.36 0.94 9.37
CA ILE A 37 -3.53 1.67 8.86
C ILE A 37 -3.14 2.57 7.68
N LEU A 38 -2.01 3.27 7.77
CA LEU A 38 -1.50 4.09 6.67
C LEU A 38 -1.13 3.26 5.44
N PHE A 39 -0.50 2.09 5.63
CA PHE A 39 -0.19 1.16 4.55
C PHE A 39 -1.44 0.78 3.77
N TYR A 40 -2.48 0.31 4.46
CA TYR A 40 -3.73 -0.10 3.81
C TYR A 40 -4.47 1.07 3.19
N SER A 41 -4.38 2.27 3.79
CA SER A 41 -4.85 3.50 3.15
C SER A 41 -4.19 3.69 1.78
N VAL A 42 -2.85 3.78 1.73
CA VAL A 42 -2.08 4.01 0.50
C VAL A 42 -2.35 2.92 -0.53
N GLU A 43 -2.36 1.65 -0.14
CA GLU A 43 -2.69 0.53 -1.02
C GLU A 43 -4.08 0.70 -1.67
N CYS A 44 -5.11 0.99 -0.88
CA CYS A 44 -6.46 1.17 -1.38
C CYS A 44 -6.54 2.37 -2.34
N GLY A 45 -5.84 3.46 -2.02
CA GLY A 45 -5.83 4.66 -2.86
C GLY A 45 -5.13 4.40 -4.21
N LEU A 46 -3.99 3.71 -4.19
CA LEU A 46 -3.28 3.32 -5.41
C LEU A 46 -4.12 2.37 -6.28
N LYS A 47 -4.76 1.36 -5.68
CA LYS A 47 -5.70 0.48 -6.42
C LYS A 47 -6.82 1.28 -7.06
N SER A 48 -7.47 2.17 -6.31
CA SER A 48 -8.54 3.03 -6.84
C SER A 48 -8.06 3.91 -8.01
N LEU A 49 -6.85 4.45 -7.92
CA LEU A 49 -6.26 5.28 -8.98
C LEU A 49 -5.89 4.46 -10.22
N ILE A 50 -5.28 3.28 -10.07
CA ILE A 50 -4.97 2.37 -11.19
C ILE A 50 -6.28 1.96 -11.88
N MET A 51 -7.30 1.61 -11.10
CA MET A 51 -8.63 1.28 -11.62
C MET A 51 -9.22 2.45 -12.42
N LYS A 52 -9.13 3.68 -11.92
CA LYS A 52 -9.52 4.90 -12.64
C LYS A 52 -8.77 5.05 -13.97
N ASN A 53 -7.45 4.91 -13.97
CA ASN A 53 -6.61 5.11 -15.15
C ASN A 53 -6.80 4.01 -16.22
N THR A 54 -7.18 2.80 -15.80
CA THR A 54 -7.35 1.64 -16.69
C THR A 54 -8.81 1.40 -17.09
N GLY A 55 -9.75 2.25 -16.64
CA GLY A 55 -11.18 2.10 -16.94
C GLY A 55 -11.85 0.93 -16.22
N ASN A 56 -11.23 0.40 -15.16
CA ASN A 56 -11.77 -0.72 -14.38
C ASN A 56 -12.61 -0.21 -13.19
N ASP A 57 -13.72 -0.86 -12.90
CA ASP A 57 -14.65 -0.52 -11.82
C ASP A 57 -14.67 -1.54 -10.67
N THR A 58 -14.13 -2.74 -10.88
CA THR A 58 -14.07 -3.82 -9.89
C THR A 58 -12.70 -4.50 -9.85
N TYR A 59 -12.33 -5.06 -8.69
CA TYR A 59 -11.03 -5.68 -8.49
C TYR A 59 -10.84 -6.90 -9.39
N GLU A 60 -11.90 -7.67 -9.64
CA GLU A 60 -11.83 -8.80 -10.59
C GLU A 60 -11.48 -8.34 -12.02
N LYS A 61 -12.05 -7.22 -12.49
CA LYS A 61 -11.69 -6.66 -13.80
C LYS A 61 -10.25 -6.17 -13.82
N LEU A 62 -9.78 -5.53 -12.75
CA LEU A 62 -8.37 -5.16 -12.60
C LEU A 62 -7.46 -6.39 -12.65
N GLU A 63 -7.79 -7.46 -11.93
CA GLU A 63 -7.01 -8.70 -11.93
C GLU A 63 -6.92 -9.32 -13.34
N LYS A 64 -8.04 -9.36 -14.08
CA LYS A 64 -8.07 -9.81 -15.48
C LYS A 64 -7.21 -8.92 -16.38
N TYR A 65 -7.34 -7.60 -16.25
CA TYR A 65 -6.52 -6.63 -16.99
C TYR A 65 -5.04 -6.85 -16.72
N CYS A 66 -4.63 -6.92 -15.45
CA CYS A 66 -3.25 -7.11 -15.05
C CYS A 66 -2.67 -8.43 -15.57
N LYS A 67 -3.43 -9.52 -15.49
CA LYS A 67 -3.01 -10.82 -16.04
C LYS A 67 -2.80 -10.76 -17.56
N GLY A 68 -3.71 -10.10 -18.28
CA GLY A 68 -3.61 -9.96 -19.74
C GLY A 68 -2.44 -9.08 -20.23
N HIS A 69 -1.89 -8.24 -19.36
CA HIS A 69 -0.83 -7.28 -19.71
C HIS A 69 0.51 -7.56 -19.00
N GLY A 70 0.67 -8.72 -18.35
CA GLY A 70 1.89 -9.05 -17.61
C GLY A 70 2.13 -8.20 -16.34
N LYS A 71 1.09 -7.55 -15.81
CA LYS A 71 1.13 -6.64 -14.65
C LYS A 71 0.65 -7.30 -13.35
N GLY A 72 0.95 -8.59 -13.16
CA GLY A 72 0.50 -9.38 -12.01
C GLY A 72 0.87 -8.78 -10.64
N GLU A 73 1.99 -8.07 -10.56
CA GLU A 73 2.47 -7.41 -9.34
C GLU A 73 1.60 -6.22 -8.87
N LEU A 74 0.75 -5.66 -9.73
CA LEU A 74 -0.21 -4.61 -9.33
C LEU A 74 -1.37 -5.15 -8.49
N VAL A 75 -1.50 -6.48 -8.43
CA VAL A 75 -2.54 -7.20 -7.71
C VAL A 75 -1.96 -7.73 -6.40
N GLY A 76 -2.43 -7.21 -5.26
CA GLY A 76 -1.94 -7.60 -3.93
C GLY A 76 -1.49 -6.40 -3.10
N HIS A 77 -0.31 -6.50 -2.48
CA HIS A 77 0.22 -5.54 -1.50
C HIS A 77 1.48 -4.79 -1.98
N ASN A 78 1.85 -4.93 -3.26
CA ASN A 78 3.10 -4.37 -3.78
C ASN A 78 2.96 -2.87 -4.12
N ILE A 79 3.02 -2.01 -3.08
CA ILE A 79 2.93 -0.55 -3.22
C ILE A 79 3.99 0.00 -4.18
N LYS A 80 5.19 -0.59 -4.22
CA LYS A 80 6.30 -0.15 -5.08
C LYS A 80 5.93 -0.28 -6.57
N GLU A 81 5.40 -1.42 -6.98
CA GLU A 81 4.98 -1.62 -8.38
C GLU A 81 3.73 -0.79 -8.72
N MET A 82 2.79 -0.67 -7.78
CA MET A 82 1.64 0.23 -7.95
C MET A 82 2.06 1.69 -8.16
N LEU A 83 3.06 2.18 -7.42
CA LEU A 83 3.60 3.53 -7.60
C LEU A 83 4.28 3.72 -8.95
N LYS A 84 5.06 2.74 -9.42
CA LYS A 84 5.68 2.82 -10.75
C LYS A 84 4.65 2.97 -11.86
N GLU A 85 3.52 2.29 -11.74
CA GLU A 85 2.42 2.37 -12.71
C GLU A 85 1.78 3.78 -12.78
N VAL A 86 1.58 4.44 -11.63
CA VAL A 86 0.82 5.71 -11.57
C VAL A 86 1.70 6.96 -11.38
N ASN A 87 2.98 6.80 -11.09
CA ASN A 87 3.94 7.86 -10.83
C ASN A 87 5.29 7.54 -11.51
N PRO A 88 5.38 7.66 -12.85
CA PRO A 88 6.57 7.27 -13.61
C PRO A 88 7.82 8.10 -13.28
N ARG A 89 7.65 9.28 -12.68
CA ARG A 89 8.77 10.11 -12.18
C ARG A 89 9.44 9.52 -10.93
N ASN A 90 8.87 8.46 -10.34
CA ASN A 90 9.40 7.74 -9.18
C ASN A 90 9.76 8.67 -8.00
N ALA A 91 8.91 9.68 -7.75
CA ALA A 91 9.15 10.69 -6.72
C ALA A 91 9.06 10.13 -5.28
N PHE A 92 8.56 8.91 -5.10
CA PHE A 92 8.41 8.26 -3.80
C PHE A 92 9.18 6.95 -3.80
N VAL A 93 10.14 6.83 -2.87
CA VAL A 93 11.02 5.65 -2.79
C VAL A 93 10.86 4.97 -1.43
N LEU A 94 10.30 3.77 -1.44
CA LEU A 94 10.28 2.88 -0.27
C LEU A 94 11.48 1.94 -0.35
N LYS A 95 12.34 1.99 0.68
CA LYS A 95 13.50 1.11 0.83
C LYS A 95 13.13 -0.13 1.64
N ASN A 96 13.97 -1.16 1.59
CA ASN A 96 13.82 -2.28 2.52
C ASN A 96 14.13 -1.81 3.95
N ILE A 97 13.60 -2.52 4.95
CA ILE A 97 13.85 -2.27 6.37
C ILE A 97 14.58 -3.48 6.95
N GLU A 98 15.68 -3.25 7.64
CA GLU A 98 16.48 -4.32 8.24
C GLU A 98 15.83 -4.85 9.53
N LEU A 99 15.79 -6.17 9.68
CA LEU A 99 15.21 -6.83 10.85
C LEU A 99 16.25 -6.99 11.97
N LYS A 100 15.79 -6.95 13.22
CA LYS A 100 16.65 -7.21 14.37
C LYS A 100 16.97 -8.71 14.47
N GLY A 101 18.26 -9.04 14.58
CA GLY A 101 18.76 -10.36 14.99
C GLY A 101 18.75 -11.47 13.93
N SER A 102 18.01 -11.32 12.82
CA SER A 102 17.91 -12.37 11.78
C SER A 102 18.69 -12.09 10.49
N GLY A 103 19.40 -10.95 10.38
CA GLY A 103 20.24 -10.61 9.22
C GLY A 103 19.48 -10.47 7.89
N GLY A 104 18.15 -10.41 7.93
CA GLY A 104 17.30 -10.24 6.75
C GLY A 104 16.64 -8.88 6.72
N SER A 105 16.18 -8.48 5.54
CA SER A 105 15.41 -7.25 5.34
C SER A 105 14.00 -7.54 4.82
N VAL A 106 13.08 -6.63 5.11
CA VAL A 106 11.70 -6.69 4.63
C VAL A 106 11.54 -5.74 3.46
N GLU A 107 11.08 -6.28 2.33
CA GLU A 107 10.69 -5.47 1.17
C GLU A 107 9.39 -4.69 1.43
N PRO A 108 9.16 -3.53 0.79
CA PRO A 108 7.94 -2.74 0.95
C PRO A 108 6.62 -3.52 0.78
N LYS A 109 6.59 -4.54 -0.09
CA LYS A 109 5.41 -5.40 -0.31
C LYS A 109 5.01 -6.24 0.91
N LYS A 110 5.85 -6.28 1.95
CA LYS A 110 5.71 -7.06 3.19
C LYS A 110 5.66 -6.21 4.45
N PHE A 111 5.64 -4.87 4.33
CA PHE A 111 5.52 -3.98 5.49
C PHE A 111 4.25 -4.21 6.30
N ASN A 112 3.13 -4.54 5.63
CA ASN A 112 1.89 -4.90 6.33
C ASN A 112 2.08 -6.10 7.27
N GLU A 113 2.75 -7.17 6.83
CA GLU A 113 3.04 -8.34 7.66
C GLU A 113 3.98 -7.97 8.81
N MET A 114 5.04 -7.21 8.53
CA MET A 114 6.00 -6.75 9.54
C MET A 114 5.32 -5.97 10.67
N TRP A 115 4.48 -4.98 10.33
CA TRP A 115 3.76 -4.18 11.31
C TRP A 115 2.63 -4.95 11.99
N ARG A 116 1.90 -5.79 11.26
CA ARG A 116 0.82 -6.63 11.82
C ARG A 116 1.32 -7.58 12.90
N TYR A 117 2.48 -8.19 12.70
CA TYR A 117 3.05 -9.14 13.65
C TYR A 117 4.01 -8.51 14.66
N GLY A 118 4.18 -7.20 14.63
CA GLY A 118 5.03 -6.52 15.60
C GLY A 118 6.52 -6.87 15.46
N VAL A 119 6.99 -7.29 14.28
CA VAL A 119 8.39 -7.72 14.06
C VAL A 119 9.35 -6.59 14.45
N ALA A 120 10.44 -6.94 15.15
CA ALA A 120 11.43 -5.97 15.57
C ALA A 120 12.41 -5.62 14.43
N VAL A 121 12.68 -4.33 14.26
CA VAL A 121 13.62 -3.81 13.26
C VAL A 121 14.96 -3.45 13.89
N ALA A 122 16.02 -3.41 13.08
CA ALA A 122 17.36 -3.02 13.53
C ALA A 122 17.44 -1.53 13.88
N ASP A 123 16.78 -0.66 13.09
CA ASP A 123 16.74 0.79 13.29
C ASP A 123 15.31 1.33 13.10
N ALA A 124 14.71 1.84 14.18
CA ALA A 124 13.37 2.41 14.17
C ALA A 124 13.23 3.60 13.20
N ARG A 125 14.32 4.31 12.88
CA ARG A 125 14.31 5.43 11.92
C ARG A 125 13.97 4.98 10.51
N GLU A 126 14.16 3.70 10.17
CA GLU A 126 13.76 3.17 8.86
C GLU A 126 12.24 3.05 8.76
N GLU A 127 11.57 2.64 9.83
CA GLU A 127 10.10 2.63 9.89
C GLU A 127 9.53 4.05 9.82
N GLU A 128 10.16 5.01 10.49
CA GLU A 128 9.76 6.43 10.44
C GLU A 128 9.90 7.01 9.03
N LYS A 129 10.99 6.71 8.32
CA LYS A 129 11.18 7.12 6.92
C LYS A 129 10.14 6.47 6.00
N ALA A 130 9.82 5.21 6.22
CA ALA A 130 8.78 4.52 5.47
C ALA A 130 7.40 5.14 5.73
N GLU A 131 7.06 5.41 7.00
CA GLU A 131 5.83 6.11 7.41
C GLU A 131 5.74 7.50 6.76
N TYR A 132 6.80 8.29 6.83
CA TYR A 132 6.88 9.61 6.18
C TYR A 132 6.63 9.52 4.68
N THR A 133 7.27 8.57 4.00
CA THR A 133 7.09 8.37 2.56
C THR A 133 5.66 7.97 2.21
N LEU A 134 5.07 7.04 2.97
CA LEU A 134 3.67 6.63 2.81
C LEU A 134 2.71 7.81 3.05
N ALA A 135 2.99 8.67 4.02
CA ALA A 135 2.18 9.86 4.28
C ALA A 135 2.25 10.84 3.10
N LYS A 136 3.43 11.04 2.50
CA LYS A 136 3.58 11.85 1.28
C LYS A 136 2.84 11.26 0.07
N ILE A 137 2.84 9.94 -0.07
CA ILE A 137 2.02 9.27 -1.09
C ILE A 137 0.54 9.51 -0.82
N ALA A 138 0.09 9.40 0.44
CA ALA A 138 -1.30 9.66 0.79
C ALA A 138 -1.70 11.13 0.54
N GLU A 139 -0.86 12.11 0.85
CA GLU A 139 -1.09 13.51 0.48
C GLU A 139 -1.23 13.69 -1.04
N TRP A 140 -0.35 13.06 -1.81
CA TRP A 140 -0.40 13.09 -3.27
C TRP A 140 -1.66 12.43 -3.84
N LEU A 141 -2.13 11.33 -3.25
CA LEU A 141 -3.38 10.66 -3.64
C LEU A 141 -4.62 11.54 -3.41
N ASN A 142 -4.65 12.38 -2.38
CA ASN A 142 -5.78 13.30 -2.14
C ASN A 142 -6.00 14.30 -3.28
N THR A 143 -4.96 14.61 -4.05
CA THR A 143 -5.05 15.50 -5.21
C THR A 143 -5.57 14.80 -6.47
N ARG A 144 -5.80 13.48 -6.42
CA ARG A 144 -6.11 12.63 -7.60
C ARG A 144 -7.40 11.82 -7.49
N LEU A 145 -7.87 11.55 -6.26
CA LEU A 145 -9.02 10.69 -5.94
C LEU A 145 -10.25 11.46 -5.48
#